data_AF-A0A1H7RMK8-F1
#
_entry.id   AF-A0A1H7RMK8-F1
#
_cell.length_a   1.000
_cell.length_b   1.000
_cell.length_c   1.000
_cell.angle_alpha   90.00
_cell.angle_beta   90.00
_cell.angle_gamma   90.00
#
_symmetry.space_group_name_H-M   'P 1'
#
loop_
_entity.id
_entity.type
_entity.pdbx_description
1 polymer ?
#
loop_
_entity_poly.entity_id
_entity_poly.type
_entity_poly.pdbx_seq_one_letter_code
_entity_poly.pdbx_strand_id
1 'polypeptide(L)'
;MVDKYFNVTYCLSNGNKRIVKDVIASDSEEAVLNAPSLITNERIDLQLEGRLHRIDARHLVEVIAEEVDSPDQRKENRNKNLDALNNLNL
;
A
#
# COMPACT_ATOMS: atom_id res chain seq x y z
N MET A 1 21.32 10.93 5.68
CA MET A 1 20.26 10.67 4.67
C MET A 1 19.15 11.67 4.93
N VAL A 2 18.51 12.17 3.88
CA VAL A 2 17.36 13.08 4.02
C VAL A 2 16.12 12.22 3.90
N ASP A 3 15.31 12.21 4.96
CA ASP A 3 14.05 11.48 4.97
C ASP A 3 13.08 12.14 3.98
N LYS A 4 12.50 11.32 3.10
CA LYS A 4 11.53 11.73 2.07
C LYS A 4 10.19 11.04 2.32
N TYR A 5 9.12 11.67 1.88
CA TYR A 5 7.80 11.05 1.90
C TYR A 5 7.58 10.25 0.62
N PHE A 6 7.09 9.03 0.77
CA PHE A 6 6.74 8.16 -0.32
C PHE A 6 5.29 7.69 -0.18
N ASN A 7 4.58 7.67 -1.29
CA ASN A 7 3.31 6.98 -1.42
C ASN A 7 3.58 5.61 -2.06
N VAL A 8 3.50 4.55 -1.25
CA VAL A 8 3.60 3.17 -1.70
C VAL A 8 2.22 2.66 -2.07
N THR A 9 2.01 2.40 -3.36
CA THR A 9 0.76 1.96 -3.95
C THR A 9 0.82 0.49 -4.32
N TYR A 10 -0.07 -0.31 -3.74
CA TYR A 10 -0.30 -1.71 -4.14
C TYR A 10 -1.41 -1.75 -5.19
N CYS A 11 -1.04 -2.04 -6.43
CA CYS A 11 -1.97 -2.27 -7.53
C CYS A 11 -2.44 -3.71 -7.47
N LEU A 12 -3.74 -3.93 -7.30
CA LEU A 12 -4.29 -5.29 -7.23
C LEU A 12 -5.15 -5.63 -8.48
N SER A 13 -5.45 -6.90 -8.71
CA SER A 13 -5.99 -7.43 -9.99
C SER A 13 -7.49 -7.24 -10.34
N ASN A 14 -8.32 -6.57 -9.53
CA ASN A 14 -9.78 -6.37 -9.78
C ASN A 14 -10.18 -5.02 -10.42
N GLY A 15 -9.27 -4.33 -11.09
CA GLY A 15 -9.64 -3.17 -11.93
C GLY A 15 -9.93 -1.85 -11.19
N ASN A 16 -10.06 -1.86 -9.85
CA ASN A 16 -10.24 -0.63 -9.03
C ASN A 16 -9.24 -0.48 -7.87
N LYS A 17 -8.12 -1.22 -7.87
CA LYS A 17 -7.32 -1.43 -6.66
C LYS A 17 -6.01 -0.68 -6.65
N ARG A 18 -5.97 0.42 -5.92
CA ARG A 18 -4.72 1.02 -5.45
C ARG A 18 -4.83 1.15 -3.95
N ILE A 19 -4.05 0.37 -3.22
CA ILE A 19 -3.91 0.58 -1.77
C ILE A 19 -2.71 1.50 -1.56
N VAL A 20 -2.94 2.72 -1.09
CA VAL A 20 -1.86 3.69 -0.88
C VAL A 20 -1.45 3.72 0.58
N LYS A 21 -0.13 3.73 0.83
CA LYS A 21 0.50 3.82 2.13
C LYS A 21 1.56 4.91 2.13
N ASP A 22 1.45 5.82 3.08
CA ASP A 22 2.44 6.86 3.29
C ASP A 22 3.60 6.27 4.10
N VAL A 23 4.82 6.39 3.58
CA VAL A 23 6.04 5.87 4.19
C VAL A 23 7.10 6.97 4.21
N ILE A 24 7.91 7.01 5.25
CA ILE A 24 9.11 7.84 5.31
C ILE A 24 10.31 6.93 5.08
N ALA A 25 11.12 7.26 4.08
CA ALA A 25 12.31 6.49 3.71
C ALA A 25 13.34 7.38 3.02
N SER A 26 14.56 6.88 2.85
CA SER A 26 15.64 7.59 2.14
C SER A 26 15.48 7.49 0.62
N ASP A 27 14.91 6.38 0.13
CA ASP A 27 14.67 6.10 -1.29
C ASP A 27 13.44 5.19 -1.51
N SER A 28 13.11 4.92 -2.77
CA SER A 28 11.94 4.12 -3.15
C SER A 28 12.04 2.65 -2.74
N GLU A 29 13.25 2.08 -2.70
CA GLU A 29 13.44 0.67 -2.35
C GLU A 29 13.23 0.47 -0.84
N GLU A 30 13.82 1.36 -0.05
CA GLU A 30 13.58 1.44 1.39
C GLU A 30 12.11 1.76 1.70
N ALA A 31 11.44 2.61 0.90
CA ALA A 31 10.01 2.88 1.06
C ALA A 31 9.14 1.63 0.89
N VAL A 32 9.44 0.78 -0.10
CA VAL A 32 8.72 -0.49 -0.30
C VAL A 32 8.96 -1.44 0.87
N LEU A 33 10.19 -1.51 1.40
CA LEU A 33 10.54 -2.34 2.57
C LEU A 33 9.90 -1.84 3.87
N ASN A 34 9.83 -0.52 4.04
CA ASN A 34 9.26 0.14 5.22
C ASN A 34 7.73 0.26 5.18
N ALA A 35 7.12 0.03 4.02
CA ALA A 35 5.67 -0.05 3.94
C ALA A 35 5.19 -1.20 4.85
N PRO A 36 4.20 -0.97 5.74
CA PRO A 36 3.82 -1.90 6.81
C PRO A 36 3.07 -3.16 6.33
N SER A 37 3.40 -3.65 5.15
CA SER A 37 2.99 -4.95 4.65
C SER A 37 4.20 -5.82 4.42
N LEU A 38 4.28 -6.89 5.22
CA LEU A 38 5.09 -8.05 4.85
C LEU A 38 4.51 -8.60 3.54
N ILE A 39 5.17 -8.25 2.44
CA ILE A 39 5.01 -8.97 1.18
C ILE A 39 5.85 -10.23 1.33
N THR A 40 5.19 -11.35 1.61
CA THR A 40 5.83 -12.66 1.40
C THR A 40 5.49 -13.13 -0.01
N ASN A 41 6.17 -14.19 -0.48
CA ASN A 41 5.87 -14.78 -1.78
C ASN A 41 4.41 -15.27 -1.92
N GLU A 42 3.65 -15.36 -0.83
CA GLU A 42 2.30 -15.93 -0.79
C GLU A 42 1.22 -14.92 -0.40
N ARG A 43 1.55 -13.87 0.38
CA ARG A 43 0.56 -12.95 0.91
C ARG A 43 1.11 -11.57 1.21
N ILE A 44 0.18 -10.62 1.29
CA ILE A 44 0.37 -9.23 1.69
C ILE A 44 -0.51 -8.98 2.89
N ASP A 45 0.12 -8.75 4.03
CA ASP A 45 -0.54 -8.44 5.28
C ASP A 45 -0.65 -6.92 5.44
N LEU A 46 -1.82 -6.34 5.21
CA LEU A 46 -2.07 -4.90 5.32
C LEU A 46 -2.80 -4.56 6.61
N GLN A 47 -2.17 -3.76 7.47
CA GLN A 47 -2.87 -3.20 8.61
C GLN A 47 -3.59 -1.91 8.23
N LEU A 48 -4.91 -1.90 8.33
CA LEU A 48 -5.78 -0.74 8.08
C LEU A 48 -6.75 -0.59 9.24
N GLU A 49 -6.85 0.61 9.83
CA GLU A 49 -7.72 0.91 10.97
C GLU A 49 -7.57 -0.06 12.17
N GLY A 50 -6.33 -0.51 12.42
CA GLY A 50 -6.05 -1.49 13.48
C GLY A 50 -6.48 -2.92 13.17
N ARG A 51 -7.06 -3.18 11.99
CA ARG A 51 -7.41 -4.52 11.49
C ARG A 51 -6.36 -5.03 10.51
N LEU A 52 -6.07 -6.32 10.60
CA LEU A 52 -5.17 -6.99 9.68
C LEU A 52 -5.97 -7.56 8.50
N HIS A 53 -5.71 -7.05 7.31
CA HIS A 53 -6.23 -7.57 6.05
C HIS A 53 -5.15 -8.42 5.39
N ARG A 54 -5.47 -9.68 5.07
CA ARG A 54 -4.55 -10.56 4.35
C ARG A 54 -5.00 -10.68 2.91
N ILE A 55 -4.15 -10.29 1.98
CA ILE A 55 -4.39 -10.39 0.54
C ILE A 55 -3.43 -11.44 -0.01
N ASP A 56 -3.93 -12.39 -0.78
CA ASP A 56 -3.07 -13.35 -1.50
C ASP A 56 -2.21 -12.61 -2.54
N ALA A 57 -0.91 -12.92 -2.59
CA ALA A 57 0.05 -12.28 -3.49
C ALA A 57 -0.36 -12.41 -4.97
N ARG A 58 -1.13 -13.44 -5.35
CA ARG A 58 -1.69 -13.59 -6.70
C ARG A 58 -2.60 -12.43 -7.13
N HIS A 59 -3.12 -11.68 -6.16
CA HIS A 59 -3.94 -10.51 -6.42
C HIS A 59 -3.12 -9.24 -6.56
N LEU A 60 -1.83 -9.24 -6.23
CA LEU A 60 -0.92 -8.12 -6.44
C LEU A 60 -0.38 -8.15 -7.87
N VAL A 61 -0.57 -7.03 -8.57
CA VAL A 61 -0.08 -6.83 -9.93
C VAL A 61 1.23 -6.05 -9.89
N GLU A 62 1.29 -5.01 -9.08
CA GLU A 62 2.43 -4.09 -9.05
C GLU A 62 2.52 -3.36 -7.71
N VAL A 63 3.73 -3.01 -7.29
CA VAL A 63 3.99 -2.09 -6.18
C VAL A 63 4.74 -0.88 -6.72
N ILE A 64 4.20 0.31 -6.51
CA ILE A 64 4.79 1.57 -6.98
C ILE A 64 5.12 2.41 -5.76
N ALA A 65 6.36 2.87 -5.63
CA ALA A 65 6.75 3.87 -4.63
C ALA A 65 7.03 5.19 -5.33
N GLU A 66 6.23 6.21 -5.02
CA GLU A 66 6.35 7.55 -5.60
C GLU A 66 6.74 8.54 -4.50
N GLU A 67 7.82 9.31 -4.73
CA GLU A 67 8.21 10.41 -3.83
C GLU A 67 7.18 11.52 -3.92
N VAL A 68 6.76 12.05 -2.77
CA VAL A 68 5.76 13.12 -2.68
C VAL A 68 6.23 14.22 -1.74
N ASP A 69 5.77 15.45 -1.98
CA ASP A 69 6.16 16.61 -1.16
C ASP A 69 5.59 16.55 0.27
N SER A 70 4.43 15.90 0.46
CA SER A 70 3.75 15.74 1.75
C SER A 70 2.65 14.66 1.69
N PRO A 71 2.44 13.85 2.76
CA PRO A 71 1.49 12.73 2.78
C PRO A 71 0.00 13.11 2.91
N ASP A 72 -0.42 14.30 2.44
CA ASP A 72 -1.71 14.90 2.84
C ASP A 72 -2.92 14.48 1.97
N GLN A 73 -3.17 13.17 1.85
CA GLN A 73 -4.39 12.59 1.24
C GLN A 73 -5.01 11.43 2.03
N ARG A 74 -4.68 11.32 3.33
CA ARG A 74 -5.02 10.15 4.17
C ARG A 74 -6.49 9.73 4.15
N LYS A 75 -7.42 10.68 4.19
CA LYS A 75 -8.87 10.38 4.24
C LYS A 75 -9.40 9.83 2.92
N GLU A 76 -8.88 10.33 1.79
CA GLU A 76 -9.27 9.89 0.45
C GLU A 76 -8.65 8.53 0.13
N ASN A 77 -7.35 8.37 0.42
CA ASN A 77 -6.65 7.08 0.28
C ASN A 77 -7.30 6.01 1.16
N ARG A 78 -7.74 6.35 2.38
CA ARG A 78 -8.47 5.42 3.25
C ARG A 78 -9.74 4.88 2.62
N ASN A 79 -10.60 5.74 2.08
CA ASN A 79 -11.87 5.30 1.49
C ASN A 79 -11.60 4.42 0.26
N LYS A 80 -10.64 4.81 -0.60
CA LYS A 80 -10.20 4.01 -1.75
C LYS A 80 -9.66 2.64 -1.34
N ASN A 81 -8.88 2.57 -0.26
CA ASN A 81 -8.32 1.32 0.26
C ASN A 81 -9.43 0.37 0.76
N LEU A 82 -10.45 0.88 1.46
CA LEU A 82 -11.58 0.08 1.95
C LEU A 82 -12.43 -0.46 0.80
N ASP A 83 -12.71 0.36 -0.22
CA ASP A 83 -13.47 -0.06 -1.40
C ASP A 83 -12.71 -1.11 -2.23
N ALA A 84 -11.37 -0.97 -2.34
CA ALA A 84 -10.52 -1.95 -3.01
C ALA A 84 -10.53 -3.31 -2.29
N LEU A 85 -10.61 -3.31 -0.95
CA LEU A 85 -10.68 -4.50 -0.11
C LEU A 85 -12.05 -5.17 -0.12
N ASN A 86 -13.14 -4.41 -0.02
CA ASN A 86 -14.49 -4.98 -0.02
C ASN A 86 -14.87 -5.65 -1.34
N ASN A 87 -14.26 -5.23 -2.45
CA ASN A 87 -14.47 -5.84 -3.77
C ASN A 87 -13.51 -7.00 -4.08
N LEU A 88 -12.55 -7.29 -3.20
CA LEU A 88 -11.90 -8.59 -3.21
C LEU A 88 -12.91 -9.58 -2.61
N ASN A 89 -13.61 -10.33 -3.46
CA ASN A 89 -14.29 -11.55 -3.02
C ASN A 89 -13.22 -12.49 -2.42
N LEU A 90 -12.95 -12.34 -1.13
CA LEU A 90 -12.18 -13.27 -0.31
C LEU A 90 -13.06 -14.46 0.09
#